data_AF-A0A662KMR8-F1
#
_entry.id   AF-A0A662KMR8-F1
#
_cell.length_a   1.000
_cell.length_b   1.000
_cell.length_c   1.000
_cell.angle_alpha   90.00
_cell.angle_beta   90.00
_cell.angle_gamma   90.00
#
_symmetry.space_group_name_H-M   'P 1'
#
loop_
_entity.id
_entity.type
_entity.pdbx_description
1 polymer ?
#
loop_
_entity_poly.entity_id
_entity_poly.type
_entity_poly.pdbx_seq_one_letter_code
_entity_poly.pdbx_strand_id
1 'polypeptide(L)'
;NVPPYANFSWQPINPKINETIYFNSTSYDLDGIIVNYTWNFGDGNISYGASVIHKYMKDGEYNVTLIVRDDDGSIDTKIFSVKIRKEKKMVGFEILLLVIAFLFLLYRKDKLTL
;
A
#
# COMPACT_ATOMS: atom_id res chain seq x y z
N ASN A 1 -9.83 14.19 30.33
CA ASN A 1 -9.64 14.17 28.89
C ASN A 1 -8.54 15.11 28.42
N VAL A 2 -7.37 14.53 28.18
CA VAL A 2 -6.37 14.99 27.24
C VAL A 2 -6.68 14.34 25.90
N PRO A 3 -6.98 15.09 24.82
CA PRO A 3 -7.32 14.49 23.53
C PRO A 3 -6.27 13.48 23.04
N PRO A 4 -6.67 12.43 22.28
CA PRO A 4 -5.75 11.42 21.80
C PRO A 4 -4.74 12.05 20.83
N TYR A 5 -3.60 11.41 20.67
CA TYR A 5 -2.61 11.75 19.64
C TYR A 5 -2.72 10.78 18.47
N ALA A 6 -3.16 11.28 17.31
CA ALA A 6 -3.27 10.52 16.08
C ALA A 6 -1.92 10.37 15.39
N ASN A 7 -1.52 9.13 15.10
CA ASN A 7 -0.38 8.85 14.25
C ASN A 7 -0.48 7.47 13.59
N PHE A 8 0.26 7.26 12.51
CA PHE A 8 0.31 5.96 11.86
C PHE A 8 1.56 5.71 11.05
N SER A 9 1.73 4.45 10.67
CA SER A 9 2.74 3.96 9.73
C SER A 9 2.08 3.11 8.64
N TRP A 10 2.81 2.89 7.53
CA TRP A 10 2.39 1.97 6.48
C TRP A 10 3.56 1.14 5.96
N GLN A 11 3.25 -0.04 5.43
CA GLN A 11 4.20 -0.91 4.75
C GLN A 11 3.59 -1.53 3.49
N PRO A 12 4.36 -1.64 2.39
CA PRO A 12 5.76 -1.20 2.24
C PRO A 12 5.88 0.34 2.17
N ILE A 13 7.05 0.87 2.50
CA ILE A 13 7.32 2.34 2.53
C ILE A 13 7.14 2.97 1.13
N ASN A 14 7.42 2.21 0.07
CA ASN A 14 7.32 2.64 -1.33
C ASN A 14 6.34 1.74 -2.10
N PRO A 15 5.03 1.85 -1.82
CA PRO A 15 4.03 0.94 -2.37
C PRO A 15 3.80 1.18 -3.87
N LYS A 16 3.34 0.14 -4.54
CA LYS A 16 2.99 0.14 -5.97
C LYS A 16 1.51 -0.10 -6.20
N ILE A 17 1.06 0.20 -7.42
CA ILE A 17 -0.30 -0.16 -7.88
C ILE A 17 -0.57 -1.64 -7.58
N ASN A 18 -1.78 -1.95 -7.12
CA ASN A 18 -2.29 -3.30 -6.80
C ASN A 18 -1.53 -4.07 -5.71
N GLU A 19 -0.51 -3.46 -5.09
CA GLU A 19 0.19 -4.01 -3.94
C GLU A 19 -0.66 -3.89 -2.67
N THR A 20 -0.69 -4.94 -1.84
CA THR A 20 -1.32 -4.86 -0.51
C THR A 20 -0.48 -3.96 0.38
N ILE A 21 -1.08 -2.90 0.90
CA ILE A 21 -0.46 -1.99 1.85
C ILE A 21 -1.09 -2.22 3.22
N TYR A 22 -0.26 -2.40 4.24
CA TYR A 22 -0.65 -2.51 5.63
C TYR A 22 -0.54 -1.15 6.28
N PHE A 23 -1.64 -0.64 6.82
CA PHE A 23 -1.70 0.59 7.60
C PHE A 23 -1.91 0.24 9.07
N ASN A 24 -1.08 0.80 9.94
CA ASN A 24 -1.14 0.56 11.38
C ASN A 24 -1.13 1.89 12.12
N SER A 25 -2.15 2.10 12.96
CA SER A 25 -2.17 3.18 13.92
C SER A 25 -1.00 3.04 14.90
N THR A 26 -0.32 4.14 15.14
CA THR A 26 0.64 4.34 16.24
C THR A 26 0.13 5.41 17.21
N SER A 27 -1.18 5.66 17.16
CA SER A 27 -1.89 6.61 17.99
C SER A 27 -1.94 6.12 19.43
N TYR A 28 -2.00 7.07 20.37
CA TYR A 28 -2.15 6.78 21.79
C TYR A 28 -2.98 7.87 22.45
N ASP A 29 -3.51 7.55 23.62
CA ASP A 29 -4.15 8.50 24.52
C ASP A 29 -3.42 8.44 25.87
N LEU A 30 -3.19 9.60 26.48
CA LEU A 30 -2.38 9.73 27.70
C LEU A 30 -3.19 9.52 28.97
N ASP A 31 -4.49 9.83 28.96
CA ASP A 31 -5.38 9.69 30.11
C ASP A 31 -6.62 8.80 29.85
N GLY A 32 -6.71 8.18 28.68
CA GLY A 32 -7.83 7.29 28.30
C GLY A 32 -7.46 6.17 27.32
N ILE A 33 -8.46 5.67 26.60
CA ILE A 33 -8.31 4.65 25.55
C ILE A 33 -8.93 5.11 24.24
N ILE A 34 -8.26 4.82 23.12
CA ILE A 34 -8.83 5.07 21.80
C ILE A 34 -9.88 3.99 21.49
N VAL A 35 -11.13 4.40 21.30
CA VAL A 35 -12.28 3.52 21.03
C VAL A 35 -12.68 3.46 19.56
N ASN A 36 -12.20 4.39 18.73
CA ASN A 36 -12.48 4.38 17.29
C ASN A 36 -11.26 4.76 16.45
N TYR A 37 -11.13 4.09 15.30
CA TYR A 37 -10.15 4.36 14.26
C TYR A 37 -10.89 4.34 12.92
N THR A 38 -10.91 5.48 12.23
CA THR A 38 -11.51 5.62 10.90
C THR A 38 -10.44 6.06 9.92
N TRP A 39 -10.27 5.29 8.85
CA TRP A 39 -9.32 5.55 7.78
C TRP A 39 -10.05 6.06 6.55
N ASN A 40 -9.57 7.13 5.94
CA ASN A 40 -9.92 7.55 4.60
C ASN A 40 -8.65 7.53 3.73
N PHE A 41 -8.66 6.72 2.68
CA PHE A 41 -7.47 6.50 1.85
C PHE A 41 -7.29 7.56 0.74
N GLY A 42 -8.20 8.53 0.63
CA GLY A 42 -8.13 9.59 -0.38
C GLY A 42 -8.49 9.12 -1.81
N ASP A 43 -8.87 7.85 -1.98
CA ASP A 43 -9.36 7.26 -3.23
C ASP A 43 -10.87 6.98 -3.23
N GLY A 44 -11.56 7.42 -2.16
CA GLY A 44 -12.99 7.18 -1.93
C GLY A 44 -13.28 5.98 -1.01
N ASN A 45 -12.29 5.15 -0.69
CA ASN A 45 -12.46 4.03 0.24
C ASN A 45 -12.23 4.44 1.69
N ILE A 46 -12.98 3.79 2.59
CA ILE A 46 -12.92 3.96 4.05
C ILE A 46 -12.69 2.59 4.71
N SER A 47 -12.02 2.56 5.86
CA SER A 47 -11.87 1.36 6.67
C SER A 47 -11.87 1.67 8.16
N TYR A 48 -12.09 0.64 8.98
CA TYR A 48 -12.21 0.77 10.43
C TYR A 48 -11.29 -0.22 11.14
N GLY A 49 -10.77 0.20 12.29
CA GLY A 49 -9.87 -0.61 13.13
C GLY A 49 -8.46 -0.03 13.21
N ALA A 50 -7.72 -0.40 14.26
CA ALA A 50 -6.37 0.12 14.49
C ALA A 50 -5.36 -0.30 13.40
N SER A 51 -5.58 -1.46 12.80
CA SER A 51 -4.78 -2.02 11.71
C SER A 51 -5.68 -2.43 10.56
N VAL A 52 -5.36 -1.98 9.34
CA VAL A 52 -6.15 -2.25 8.13
C VAL A 52 -5.24 -2.53 6.94
N ILE A 53 -5.79 -3.17 5.91
CA ILE A 53 -5.11 -3.33 4.62
C ILE A 53 -5.84 -2.55 3.55
N HIS A 54 -5.10 -2.01 2.58
CA HIS A 54 -5.66 -1.30 1.43
C HIS A 54 -4.85 -1.53 0.16
N LYS A 55 -5.49 -1.32 -1.00
CA LYS A 55 -4.85 -1.38 -2.33
C LYS A 55 -5.33 -0.23 -3.20
N TYR A 56 -4.38 0.41 -3.89
CA TYR A 56 -4.68 1.44 -4.88
C TYR A 56 -4.60 0.89 -6.30
N MET A 57 -5.62 1.17 -7.11
CA MET A 57 -5.71 0.73 -8.51
C MET A 57 -5.00 1.65 -9.51
N LYS A 58 -4.61 2.86 -9.06
CA LYS A 58 -3.91 3.85 -9.88
C LYS A 58 -2.70 4.37 -9.13
N ASP A 59 -1.66 4.74 -9.87
CA ASP A 59 -0.54 5.49 -9.30
C ASP A 59 -0.97 6.94 -9.02
N GLY A 60 -0.29 7.57 -8.06
CA GLY A 60 -0.62 8.90 -7.63
C GLY A 60 -0.13 9.19 -6.21
N GLU A 61 -0.45 10.37 -5.73
CA GLU A 61 -0.26 10.75 -4.32
C GLU A 61 -1.62 10.83 -3.66
N TYR A 62 -1.77 10.13 -2.54
CA TYR A 62 -3.03 10.01 -1.81
C TYR A 62 -2.86 10.52 -0.39
N ASN A 63 -3.75 11.42 0.03
CA ASN A 63 -3.81 11.90 1.41
C ASN A 63 -4.54 10.87 2.27
N VAL A 64 -3.76 9.97 2.89
CA VAL A 64 -4.30 9.00 3.83
C VAL A 64 -4.56 9.69 5.16
N THR A 65 -5.82 9.63 5.61
CA THR A 65 -6.29 10.27 6.83
C THR A 65 -6.69 9.21 7.84
N LEU A 66 -6.12 9.27 9.04
CA LEU A 66 -6.56 8.52 10.20
C LEU A 66 -7.24 9.48 11.18
N ILE A 67 -8.49 9.20 11.51
CA ILE A 67 -9.26 9.89 12.56
C ILE A 67 -9.37 8.92 13.74
N VAL A 68 -8.95 9.34 14.92
CA VAL A 68 -9.09 8.56 16.15
C VAL A 68 -10.00 9.27 17.13
N ARG A 69 -10.75 8.49 17.92
CA ARG A 69 -11.62 9.01 18.99
C ARG A 69 -11.37 8.25 20.28
N ASP A 70 -11.23 8.97 21.39
CA ASP A 70 -11.10 8.39 22.74
C ASP A 70 -12.46 8.04 23.39
N ASP A 71 -12.42 7.42 24.55
CA ASP A 71 -13.59 7.01 25.34
C ASP A 71 -14.37 8.17 25.95
N ASP A 72 -13.74 9.32 26.13
CA ASP A 72 -14.36 10.58 26.55
C ASP A 72 -14.98 11.37 25.37
N GLY A 73 -14.77 10.89 24.15
CA GLY A 73 -15.34 11.39 22.91
C GLY A 73 -14.51 12.44 22.15
N SER A 74 -13.32 12.81 22.60
CA SER A 74 -12.43 13.72 21.85
C SER A 74 -11.82 13.04 20.64
N ILE A 75 -11.43 13.84 19.65
CA ILE A 75 -10.98 13.38 18.34
C ILE A 75 -9.66 14.06 17.99
N ASP A 76 -8.75 13.29 17.40
CA ASP A 76 -7.58 13.83 16.70
C ASP A 76 -7.45 13.19 15.31
N THR A 77 -6.75 13.87 14.40
CA THR A 77 -6.61 13.47 13.00
C THR A 77 -5.17 13.58 12.52
N LYS A 78 -4.70 12.52 11.86
CA LYS A 78 -3.41 12.49 11.18
C LYS A 78 -3.58 12.33 9.69
N ILE A 79 -2.81 13.09 8.91
CA ILE A 79 -2.73 12.96 7.45
C ILE A 79 -1.28 12.72 7.03
N PHE A 80 -1.05 11.73 6.17
CA PHE A 80 0.19 11.56 5.42
C PHE A 80 -0.09 11.45 3.92
N SER A 81 0.75 12.08 3.10
CA SER A 81 0.73 11.89 1.65
C SER A 81 1.52 10.63 1.29
N VAL A 82 0.81 9.61 0.81
CA VAL A 82 1.39 8.31 0.42
C VAL A 82 1.48 8.25 -1.11
N LYS A 83 2.70 8.06 -1.62
CA LYS A 83 2.98 7.97 -3.05
C LYS A 83 2.89 6.54 -3.55
N ILE A 84 1.88 6.26 -4.37
CA ILE A 84 1.70 4.97 -5.07
C ILE A 84 2.43 5.04 -6.39
N ARG A 85 3.37 4.11 -6.58
CA ARG A 85 4.23 4.08 -7.78
C ARG A 85 3.67 3.11 -8.81
N LYS A 86 3.90 3.38 -10.09
CA LYS A 86 3.71 2.37 -11.13
C LYS A 86 4.59 1.15 -10.87
N GLU A 87 4.12 -0.03 -11.26
CA GLU A 87 5.01 -1.17 -11.36
C GLU A 87 6.11 -0.88 -12.38
N LYS A 88 7.37 -1.08 -11.98
CA LYS A 88 8.48 -1.00 -12.92
C LYS A 88 8.43 -2.24 -13.82
N LYS A 89 7.86 -2.11 -15.01
CA LYS A 89 8.09 -3.09 -16.08
C LYS A 89 9.57 -3.01 -16.46
N MET A 90 10.33 -4.07 -16.21
CA MET A 90 11.67 -4.19 -16.75
C MET A 90 11.57 -4.49 -18.25
N VAL A 91 11.63 -3.43 -19.06
CA VAL A 91 11.84 -3.55 -20.50
C VAL A 91 13.14 -4.34 -20.70
N GLY A 92 13.03 -5.52 -21.32
CA GLY A 92 14.15 -6.44 -21.50
C GLY A 92 13.93 -7.83 -20.94
N PHE A 93 13.08 -8.04 -19.92
CA PHE A 93 12.79 -9.41 -19.43
C PHE A 93 11.98 -10.22 -20.46
N GLU A 94 10.94 -9.60 -21.04
CA GLU A 94 10.15 -10.21 -22.13
C GLU A 94 11.00 -10.41 -23.39
N ILE A 95 11.85 -9.45 -23.75
CA ILE A 95 12.76 -9.56 -24.90
C ILE A 95 13.79 -10.68 -24.65
N LEU A 96 14.38 -10.76 -23.46
CA LEU A 96 15.33 -11.82 -23.09
C LEU A 96 14.66 -13.20 -23.12
N LEU A 97 13.44 -13.33 -22.60
CA LEU A 97 12.65 -14.56 -22.69
C LEU A 97 12.38 -14.96 -24.14
N LEU A 98 12.01 -14.00 -25.00
CA LEU A 98 11.78 -14.24 -26.43
C LEU A 98 13.09 -14.65 -27.14
N VAL A 99 14.22 -14.03 -26.82
CA VAL A 99 15.54 -14.39 -27.37
C VAL A 99 15.96 -15.80 -26.92
N ILE A 100 15.80 -16.14 -25.65
CA ILE A 100 16.09 -17.49 -25.13
C ILE A 100 15.17 -18.53 -25.79
N ALA A 101 13.87 -18.25 -25.88
CA ALA A 101 12.92 -19.14 -26.55
C ALA A 101 13.27 -19.33 -28.03
N PHE A 102 13.69 -18.27 -28.72
CA PHE A 102 14.12 -18.33 -30.11
C PHE A 102 15.40 -19.15 -30.30
N LEU A 103 16.43 -18.93 -29.46
CA LEU A 103 17.65 -19.75 -29.47
C LEU A 103 17.35 -21.23 -29.17
N PHE A 104 16.42 -21.50 -28.26
CA PHE A 104 15.96 -22.85 -27.96
C PHE A 104 15.24 -23.51 -29.15
N LEU A 105 14.44 -22.75 -29.90
CA LEU A 105 13.78 -23.22 -31.12
C LEU A 105 14.79 -23.53 -32.23
N LEU A 106 15.81 -22.68 -32.41
CA LEU A 106 16.91 -22.94 -33.34
C LEU A 106 17.64 -24.23 -32.96
N TYR A 107 18.00 -24.37 -31.68
CA TYR A 107 18.66 -25.58 -31.17
C TYR A 107 17.83 -26.86 -31.36
N ARG A 108 16.50 -26.79 -31.19
CA ARG A 108 15.60 -27.93 -31.46
C ARG A 108 15.51 -28.29 -32.93
N LYS A 109 15.50 -27.29 -33.82
CA LYS A 109 15.41 -27.50 -35.27
C LYS A 109 16.62 -28.30 -35.79
N ASP A 110 17.82 -27.93 -35.35
CA ASP A 110 19.07 -28.57 -35.78
C ASP A 110 19.16 -30.06 -35.36
N LYS A 111 18.48 -30.44 -34.27
CA LYS A 111 18.47 -31.81 -33.74
C LYS A 111 17.40 -32.72 -34.36
N LEU A 112 16.42 -32.15 -35.08
CA LEU A 112 15.35 -32.90 -35.76
C LEU A 112 15.67 -33.18 -37.24
N THR A 113 16.70 -32.55 -37.79
CA THR A 113 17.14 -32.68 -39.20
C THR A 113 18.33 -33.63 -39.39
N LEU A 114 18.65 -34.43 -38.37
CA LEU A 114 19.74 -35.41 -38.31
C LEU A 114 19.16 -36.81 -38.07
#